data_AF-A0A7C4F9I7-F1
#
_entry.id   AF-A0A7C4F9I7-F1
#
_cell.length_a   1.000
_cell.length_b   1.000
_cell.length_c   1.000
_cell.angle_alpha   90.00
_cell.angle_beta   90.00
_cell.angle_gamma   90.00
#
_symmetry.space_group_name_H-M   'P 1'
#
loop_
_entity.id
_entity.type
_entity.pdbx_description
1 polymer ?
#
loop_
_entity_poly.entity_id
_entity_poly.type
_entity_poly.pdbx_seq_one_letter_code
_entity_poly.pdbx_strand_id
1 'polypeptide(L)' 'AHEHTRRHLKDYWSPILTDVMSFEAWKAKGGKTIVEVAREKVKKIIATHEPKHLDKDIKLRLDQIIKEAEEKKIP' A
#
# COMPACT_ATOMS: atom_id res chain seq x y z
N ALA A 1 -19.71 -13.15 -25.39
CA ALA A 1 -18.61 -12.49 -24.63
C ALA A 1 -17.45 -12.22 -25.58
N HIS A 2 -17.12 -10.95 -25.82
CA HIS A 2 -16.19 -10.51 -26.88
C HIS A 2 -14.72 -10.70 -26.51
N GLU A 3 -13.90 -11.11 -27.47
CA GLU A 3 -12.46 -11.34 -27.30
C GLU A 3 -11.73 -10.09 -26.81
N HIS A 4 -12.05 -8.92 -27.39
CA HIS A 4 -11.50 -7.63 -27.00
C HIS A 4 -11.73 -7.33 -25.51
N THR A 5 -12.96 -7.52 -25.01
CA THR A 5 -13.29 -7.28 -23.60
C THR A 5 -12.49 -8.17 -22.65
N ARG A 6 -12.25 -9.44 -23.02
CA ARG A 6 -11.43 -10.35 -22.19
C ARG A 6 -9.97 -9.95 -22.15
N ARG A 7 -9.43 -9.51 -23.29
CA ARG A 7 -8.04 -9.10 -23.43
C ARG A 7 -7.71 -7.89 -22.55
N HIS A 8 -8.62 -6.92 -22.49
CA HIS A 8 -8.41 -5.63 -21.82
C HIS A 8 -9.06 -5.51 -20.43
N LEU A 9 -9.65 -6.59 -19.89
CA LEU A 9 -10.33 -6.55 -18.60
C LEU A 9 -9.42 -6.10 -17.45
N LYS A 10 -8.14 -6.51 -17.49
CA LYS A 10 -7.15 -6.17 -16.46
C LYS A 10 -6.52 -4.78 -16.64
N ASP A 11 -6.66 -4.19 -17.83
CA ASP A 11 -6.21 -2.82 -18.12
C ASP A 11 -7.16 -1.79 -17.51
N TYR A 12 -8.35 -2.24 -17.08
CA TYR A 12 -9.30 -1.42 -16.35
C TYR A 12 -8.90 -1.22 -14.89
N TRP A 13 -9.47 -0.18 -14.28
CA TRP A 13 -9.26 0.15 -12.87
C TRP A 13 -9.68 -0.99 -11.94
N SER A 14 -8.76 -1.44 -11.09
CA SER A 14 -9.03 -2.38 -10.00
C SER A 14 -9.10 -1.62 -8.67
N PRO A 15 -10.24 -1.68 -7.94
CA PRO A 15 -10.40 -0.92 -6.72
C PRO A 15 -9.49 -1.48 -5.61
N ILE A 16 -8.75 -0.59 -4.94
CA ILE A 16 -7.86 -0.96 -3.84
C ILE A 16 -8.63 -1.14 -2.53
N LEU A 17 -9.71 -0.37 -2.33
CA LEU A 17 -10.50 -0.33 -1.09
C LEU A 17 -12.00 -0.52 -1.34
N THR A 18 -12.54 0.00 -2.44
CA THR A 18 -13.98 -0.05 -2.72
C THR A 18 -14.44 -1.45 -3.05
N ASP A 19 -15.48 -1.92 -2.37
CA ASP A 19 -16.19 -3.13 -2.75
C ASP A 19 -17.24 -2.79 -3.81
N VAL A 20 -17.15 -3.45 -4.97
CA VAL A 20 -18.06 -3.26 -6.11
C VAL A 20 -19.10 -4.39 -6.23
N MET A 21 -19.20 -5.24 -5.20
CA MET A 21 -20.18 -6.32 -5.14
C MET A 21 -21.60 -5.80 -4.90
N SER A 22 -22.59 -6.64 -5.20
CA SER A 22 -23.99 -6.35 -4.82
C SER A 22 -24.12 -6.26 -3.30
N PHE A 23 -25.17 -5.58 -2.83
CA PHE A 23 -25.43 -5.41 -1.41
C PHE A 23 -25.56 -6.74 -0.67
N GLU A 24 -26.28 -7.71 -1.24
CA GLU A 24 -26.48 -9.04 -0.66
C GLU A 24 -25.16 -9.77 -0.49
N ALA A 25 -24.28 -9.70 -1.49
CA ALA A 25 -23.01 -10.39 -1.50
C ALA A 25 -21.98 -9.72 -0.55
N TRP A 26 -21.99 -8.38 -0.46
CA TRP A 26 -21.23 -7.63 0.54
C TRP A 26 -21.69 -7.97 1.97
N LYS A 27 -23.02 -8.01 2.20
CA LYS A 27 -23.60 -8.35 3.50
C LYS A 27 -23.27 -9.78 3.92
N ALA A 28 -23.36 -10.74 2.99
CA ALA A 28 -22.98 -12.14 3.23
C ALA A 28 -21.49 -12.31 3.56
N LYS A 29 -20.62 -11.42 3.06
CA LYS A 29 -19.17 -11.37 3.37
C LYS A 29 -18.83 -10.65 4.67
N GLY A 30 -19.84 -10.29 5.47
CA GLY A 30 -19.66 -9.66 6.78
C GLY A 30 -19.88 -8.14 6.78
N GLY A 31 -20.21 -7.53 5.65
CA GLY A 31 -20.69 -6.15 5.62
C GLY A 31 -19.70 -5.11 6.15
N LYS A 32 -18.40 -5.29 5.90
CA LYS A 32 -17.37 -4.38 6.40
C LYS A 32 -17.51 -3.00 5.81
N THR A 33 -17.36 -1.99 6.66
CA THR A 33 -17.22 -0.60 6.25
C THR A 33 -15.91 -0.38 5.51
N ILE A 34 -15.86 0.65 4.66
CA ILE A 34 -14.64 1.01 3.94
C ILE A 34 -13.46 1.35 4.87
N VAL A 35 -13.74 1.87 6.07
CA VAL A 35 -12.72 2.21 7.07
C VAL A 35 -12.11 0.95 7.67
N GLU A 36 -12.90 -0.08 7.93
CA GLU A 36 -12.40 -1.38 8.41
C GLU A 36 -11.51 -2.04 7.36
N VAL A 37 -11.95 -2.05 6.09
CA VAL A 37 -11.16 -2.57 4.98
C VAL A 37 -9.84 -1.81 4.83
N ALA A 38 -9.87 -0.48 4.95
CA ALA A 38 -8.66 0.35 4.90
C ALA A 38 -7.67 0.00 6.03
N ARG A 39 -8.15 -0.16 7.27
CA ARG A 39 -7.30 -0.55 8.40
C ARG A 39 -6.66 -1.91 8.20
N GLU A 40 -7.42 -2.89 7.70
CA GLU A 40 -6.89 -4.21 7.38
C GLU A 40 -5.84 -4.16 6.27
N LYS A 41 -6.09 -3.36 5.24
CA LYS A 41 -5.14 -3.15 4.13
C LYS A 41 -3.84 -2.53 4.62
N VAL A 42 -3.90 -1.52 5.50
CA VAL A 42 -2.71 -0.90 6.11
C VAL A 42 -1.90 -1.93 6.89
N LYS A 43 -2.56 -2.71 7.76
CA LYS A 43 -1.88 -3.77 8.53
C LYS A 43 -1.19 -4.77 7.61
N LYS A 44 -1.85 -5.18 6.53
CA LYS A 44 -1.27 -6.08 5.53
C LYS A 44 -0.05 -5.46 4.84
N ILE A 45 -0.14 -4.22 4.38
CA ILE A 45 0.97 -3.53 3.73
C ILE A 45 2.18 -3.45 4.66
N ILE A 46 1.99 -3.00 5.91
CA ILE A 46 3.08 -2.90 6.88
C ILE A 46 3.71 -4.27 7.16
N ALA A 47 2.90 -5.33 7.24
CA ALA A 47 3.39 -6.67 7.51
C ALA A 47 4.15 -7.32 6.34
N THR A 48 3.82 -6.97 5.09
CA THR A 48 4.34 -7.68 3.90
C THR A 48 5.24 -6.83 3.00
N HIS A 49 5.24 -5.51 3.16
CA HIS A 49 6.01 -4.63 2.30
C HIS A 49 7.48 -4.62 2.73
N GLU A 50 8.34 -5.10 1.85
CA GLU A 50 9.79 -4.99 1.97
C GLU A 50 10.27 -3.90 1.00
N PRO A 51 10.67 -2.72 1.51
CA PRO A 51 11.24 -1.68 0.67
C PRO A 51 12.54 -2.16 0.03
N LYS A 52 12.80 -1.71 -1.19
CA LYS A 52 14.10 -1.95 -1.83
C LYS A 52 15.22 -1.41 -0.93
N HIS A 53 16.18 -2.27 -0.60
CA HIS A 53 17.33 -1.86 0.21
C HIS A 53 18.11 -0.74 -0.48
N LEU A 54 18.55 0.22 0.34
CA LEU A 54 19.51 1.22 -0.10
C LEU A 54 20.89 0.59 -0.21
N ASP A 55 21.68 1.09 -1.15
CA ASP A 55 23.10 0.77 -1.22
C ASP A 55 23.78 1.12 0.11
N LYS A 56 24.78 0.33 0.52
CA LYS A 56 25.52 0.51 1.76
C LYS A 56 26.16 1.90 1.83
N ASP A 57 26.72 2.38 0.71
CA ASP A 57 27.41 3.68 0.67
C ASP A 57 26.43 4.84 0.84
N ILE A 58 25.23 4.71 0.25
CA ILE A 58 24.13 5.68 0.40
C ILE A 58 23.66 5.70 1.85
N LYS A 59 23.48 4.52 2.46
CA LYS A 59 23.05 4.41 3.85
C LYS A 59 24.06 5.05 4.81
N LEU A 60 25.35 4.78 4.62
CA LEU A 60 26.41 5.37 5.44
C LEU A 60 26.41 6.90 5.34
N ARG A 61 26.25 7.44 4.14
CA ARG A 61 26.20 8.89 3.93
C ARG A 61 24.97 9.52 4.58
N LEU A 62 23.82 8.85 4.54
CA LEU A 62 22.62 9.31 5.26
C LEU A 62 22.86 9.33 6.77
N ASP A 63 23.47 8.28 7.32
CA ASP A 63 23.79 8.20 8.75
C ASP A 63 24.74 9.34 9.18
N GLN A 64 25.73 9.70 8.35
CA GLN A 64 26.61 10.85 8.59
C GLN A 64 25.85 12.18 8.60
N ILE A 65 24.97 12.39 7.61
CA ILE A 65 24.16 13.62 7.52
C ILE A 65 23.25 13.77 8.73
N ILE A 66 22.61 12.67 9.17
CA ILE A 66 21.75 12.66 10.36
C ILE A 66 22.56 13.05 11.59
N LYS A 67 23.73 12.43 11.79
CA LYS A 67 24.61 12.72 12.92
C LYS A 67 25.06 14.18 12.95
N GLU A 68 25.50 14.72 11.81
CA GLU A 68 25.87 16.14 11.73
C GLU A 68 24.69 17.06 12.04
N ALA A 69 23.48 16.72 11.60
CA ALA A 69 22.30 17.53 11.86
C ALA A 69 21.89 17.48 13.35
N GLU A 70 22.04 16.33 14.01
CA GLU A 70 21.81 16.17 15.45
C GLU A 70 22.83 16.96 16.27
N GLU A 71 24.12 16.92 15.88
CA GLU A 71 25.19 17.70 16.51
C GLU A 71 25.01 19.21 16.28
N LYS A 72 24.51 19.64 15.11
CA LYS A 72 24.25 21.06 14.79
C LYS A 72 22.93 21.59 15.35
N LYS A 73 21.96 20.72 15.69
CA LYS A 73 20.68 21.13 16.33
C LYS A 73 20.83 21.51 17.79
N ILE A 74 22.04 21.44 18.34
CA ILE A 74 22.43 21.93 19.66
C ILE A 74 22.57 23.46 19.60
N PRO A 75 21.78 24.26 20.35
CA PRO A 75 22.36 25.34 21.15
C PRO A 75 23.14 24.76 22.33
#